data_AF-A0A9P3MW44-F1
#
_entry.id   AF-A0A9P3MW44-F1
#
_cell.length_a   1.000
_cell.length_b   1.000
_cell.length_c   1.000
_cell.angle_alpha   90.00
_cell.angle_beta   90.00
_cell.angle_gamma   90.00
#
_symmetry.space_group_name_H-M   'P 1'
#
loop_
_entity.id
_entity.type
_entity.pdbx_description
1 polymer ?
#
loop_
_entity_poly.entity_id
_entity_poly.type
_entity_poly.pdbx_seq_one_letter_code
_entity_poly.pdbx_strand_id
1 'polypeptide(L)'
;MSDEEASRSLSVLKDLNFSFVVTDPKQQDNPIVYVSDAFLELTGYTRKEVLGRNCRFLQGPGTDRGAVVKIRDALRNEASCQVQILNYTKDGTPFWNLFQISPVRMGPKNVLAHYIGVQTCLPARFETSERTTTTLASGESPTSVDKSCAGSVHVAPNDDDIAFKEYESLAKLSAELALEKWGSFCESLQIPEAAQRSAGPQAAGSLVDSVSQLPGALLTSLARIHQSIVLVDATNSDYPIVYASKPFLSMTGYSWPEVVGRNCRFLQGPETNADDVQQIRDAIQGSRSCSVQILNYRKDGTKFWNLLHVSPVRSFDGKIHFYCGVLMEVPANAHPFTQTNASQHLGAVGAVRIAVRSQQCKSS
;
A
#
# COMPACT_ATOMS: atom_id res chain seq x y z
N MET A 1 -2.73 -14.34 -29.84
CA MET A 1 -2.88 -14.31 -28.38
C MET A 1 -4.31 -14.74 -28.08
N SER A 2 -4.51 -15.74 -27.22
CA SER A 2 -5.87 -16.12 -26.83
C SER A 2 -6.44 -15.05 -25.89
N ASP A 3 -7.74 -14.76 -25.97
CA ASP A 3 -8.41 -13.82 -25.06
C ASP A 3 -8.20 -14.19 -23.57
N GLU A 4 -7.94 -15.47 -23.29
CA GLU A 4 -7.63 -16.02 -21.96
C GLU A 4 -6.30 -15.52 -21.39
N GLU A 5 -5.21 -15.47 -22.18
CA GLU A 5 -3.89 -15.02 -21.72
C GLU A 5 -3.88 -13.51 -21.46
N ALA A 6 -4.55 -12.74 -22.31
CA ALA A 6 -4.76 -11.30 -22.09
C ALA A 6 -5.54 -11.03 -20.80
N SER A 7 -6.58 -11.82 -20.56
CA SER A 7 -7.44 -11.71 -19.37
C SER A 7 -6.71 -12.10 -18.09
N ARG A 8 -5.84 -13.11 -18.16
CA ARG A 8 -4.99 -13.57 -17.04
C ARG A 8 -3.86 -12.60 -16.71
N SER A 9 -3.25 -11.95 -17.71
CA SER A 9 -2.23 -10.93 -17.44
C SER A 9 -2.84 -9.61 -16.94
N LEU A 10 -4.08 -9.28 -17.34
CA LEU A 10 -4.85 -8.17 -16.77
C LEU A 10 -5.35 -8.44 -15.34
N SER A 11 -5.54 -9.70 -14.93
CA SER A 11 -6.02 -10.01 -13.57
C SER A 11 -5.04 -9.52 -12.50
N VAL A 12 -3.73 -9.64 -12.75
CA VAL A 12 -2.67 -9.15 -11.85
C VAL A 12 -2.78 -7.64 -11.59
N LEU A 13 -3.29 -6.87 -12.55
CA LEU A 13 -3.53 -5.44 -12.41
C LEU A 13 -4.86 -5.13 -11.70
N LYS A 14 -5.83 -6.05 -11.75
CA LYS A 14 -7.08 -5.95 -10.98
C LYS A 14 -6.87 -6.21 -9.50
N ASP A 15 -5.87 -7.04 -9.16
CA ASP A 15 -5.52 -7.38 -7.78
C ASP A 15 -4.81 -6.24 -7.03
N LEU A 16 -4.45 -5.16 -7.72
CA LEU A 16 -3.88 -3.96 -7.12
C LEU A 16 -4.99 -3.10 -6.49
N ASN A 17 -5.08 -3.16 -5.16
CA ASN A 17 -6.14 -2.51 -4.37
C ASN A 17 -5.93 -1.00 -4.12
N PHE A 18 -5.39 -0.28 -5.10
CA PHE A 18 -5.26 1.18 -5.04
C PHE A 18 -5.76 1.82 -6.34
N SER A 19 -6.14 3.09 -6.24
CA SER A 19 -6.68 3.84 -7.37
C SER A 19 -5.56 4.21 -8.33
N PHE A 20 -5.62 3.68 -9.55
CA PHE A 20 -4.72 4.05 -10.63
C PHE A 20 -5.37 3.91 -12.01
N VAL A 21 -4.80 4.63 -12.96
CA VAL A 21 -5.12 4.57 -14.38
C VAL A 21 -3.85 4.41 -15.19
N VAL A 22 -3.99 3.81 -16.37
CA VAL A 22 -2.95 3.82 -17.40
C VAL A 22 -3.46 4.58 -18.61
N THR A 23 -2.64 5.46 -19.15
CA THR A 23 -2.97 6.27 -20.34
C THR A 23 -1.99 6.02 -21.47
N ASP A 24 -2.44 6.20 -22.71
CA ASP A 24 -1.62 6.04 -23.91
C ASP A 24 -1.32 7.41 -24.54
N PRO A 25 -0.09 7.95 -24.39
CA PRO A 25 0.27 9.26 -24.91
C PRO A 25 0.43 9.30 -26.44
N LYS A 26 0.41 8.15 -27.13
CA LYS A 26 0.45 8.09 -28.60
C LYS A 26 -0.91 8.34 -29.23
N GLN A 27 -1.98 8.15 -28.46
CA GLN A 27 -3.33 8.46 -28.88
C GLN A 27 -3.65 9.93 -28.64
N GLN A 28 -4.55 10.48 -29.46
CA GLN A 28 -4.99 11.86 -29.34
C GLN A 28 -5.51 12.12 -27.93
N ASP A 29 -4.99 13.18 -27.31
CA ASP A 29 -5.41 13.65 -25.98
C ASP A 29 -4.98 12.75 -24.79
N ASN A 30 -4.06 11.80 -24.98
CA ASN A 30 -3.55 10.91 -23.93
C ASN A 30 -4.67 10.25 -23.10
N PRO A 31 -5.55 9.46 -23.74
CA PRO A 31 -6.73 8.88 -23.11
C PRO A 31 -6.36 7.74 -22.14
N ILE A 32 -7.23 7.50 -21.16
CA ILE A 32 -7.16 6.35 -20.26
C ILE A 32 -7.47 5.08 -21.05
N VAL A 33 -6.54 4.14 -21.05
CA VAL A 33 -6.64 2.82 -21.70
C VAL A 33 -6.84 1.68 -20.70
N TYR A 34 -6.52 1.91 -19.43
CA TYR A 34 -6.84 1.01 -18.31
C TYR A 34 -7.21 1.80 -17.07
N VAL A 35 -8.13 1.27 -16.28
CA VAL A 35 -8.57 1.87 -15.01
C VAL A 35 -8.76 0.78 -13.97
N SER A 36 -8.22 0.99 -12.78
CA SER A 36 -8.39 0.07 -11.65
C SER A 36 -9.79 0.18 -11.03
N ASP A 37 -10.22 -0.88 -10.35
CA ASP A 37 -11.55 -0.89 -9.72
C ASP A 37 -11.62 0.11 -8.57
N ALA A 38 -10.53 0.26 -7.81
CA ALA A 38 -10.41 1.27 -6.76
C ALA A 38 -10.52 2.71 -7.28
N PHE A 39 -10.15 2.99 -8.55
CA PHE A 39 -10.40 4.30 -9.16
C PHE A 39 -11.90 4.52 -9.40
N LEU A 40 -12.61 3.50 -9.86
CA LEU A 40 -14.05 3.57 -10.10
C LEU A 40 -14.80 3.76 -8.79
N GLU A 41 -14.39 3.05 -7.73
CA GLU A 41 -14.92 3.21 -6.38
C GLU A 41 -14.66 4.61 -5.82
N LEU A 42 -13.42 5.11 -5.94
CA LEU A 42 -13.03 6.43 -5.46
C LEU A 42 -13.82 7.56 -6.14
N THR A 43 -14.00 7.45 -7.46
CA THR A 43 -14.53 8.55 -8.26
C THR A 43 -16.04 8.44 -8.55
N GLY A 44 -16.62 7.25 -8.37
CA GLY A 44 -18.02 6.96 -8.68
C GLY A 44 -18.34 6.85 -10.18
N TYR A 45 -17.34 6.94 -11.06
CA TYR A 45 -17.52 6.74 -12.50
C TYR A 45 -17.51 5.26 -12.85
N THR A 46 -18.27 4.90 -13.88
CA THR A 46 -18.21 3.55 -14.45
C THR A 46 -17.03 3.44 -15.42
N ARG A 47 -16.50 2.22 -15.60
CA ARG A 47 -15.40 1.97 -16.54
C ARG A 47 -15.68 2.47 -17.96
N LYS A 48 -16.91 2.30 -18.45
CA LYS A 48 -17.35 2.80 -19.78
C LYS A 48 -17.29 4.32 -19.87
N GLU A 49 -17.53 5.03 -18.77
CA GLU A 49 -17.47 6.49 -18.71
C GLU A 49 -16.03 7.01 -18.56
N VAL A 50 -15.06 6.17 -18.22
CA VAL A 50 -13.66 6.54 -17.97
C VAL A 50 -12.76 6.20 -19.15
N LEU A 51 -12.87 4.98 -19.68
CA LEU A 51 -12.03 4.52 -20.79
C LEU A 51 -12.20 5.41 -22.02
N GLY A 52 -11.08 5.75 -22.67
CA GLY A 52 -11.05 6.61 -23.85
C GLY A 52 -11.07 8.11 -23.56
N ARG A 53 -11.15 8.52 -22.29
CA ARG A 53 -11.12 9.95 -21.90
C ARG A 53 -9.80 10.32 -21.28
N ASN A 54 -9.40 11.58 -21.43
CA ASN A 54 -8.32 12.14 -20.61
C ASN A 54 -8.80 12.36 -19.16
N CYS A 55 -7.96 12.01 -18.18
CA CYS A 55 -8.28 12.06 -16.74
C CYS A 55 -8.65 13.48 -16.22
N ARG A 56 -8.41 14.54 -17.00
CA ARG A 56 -8.79 15.92 -16.62
C ARG A 56 -10.29 16.11 -16.35
N PHE A 57 -11.16 15.16 -16.72
CA PHE A 57 -12.58 15.23 -16.38
C PHE A 57 -12.86 15.23 -14.88
N LEU A 58 -11.90 14.82 -14.04
CA LEU A 58 -12.00 14.93 -12.57
C LEU A 58 -11.75 16.36 -12.06
N GLN A 59 -11.34 17.30 -12.92
CA GLN A 59 -11.09 18.70 -12.54
C GLN A 59 -12.42 19.49 -12.53
N GLY A 60 -12.49 20.53 -11.69
CA GLY A 60 -13.68 21.36 -11.55
C GLY A 60 -13.37 22.79 -11.09
N PRO A 61 -14.38 23.55 -10.64
CA PRO A 61 -14.27 24.99 -10.42
C PRO A 61 -13.18 25.42 -9.41
N GLY A 62 -12.93 24.60 -8.39
CA GLY A 62 -11.92 24.86 -7.36
C GLY A 62 -10.56 24.21 -7.63
N THR A 63 -10.39 23.54 -8.77
CA THR A 63 -9.10 22.93 -9.12
C THR A 63 -8.07 24.03 -9.39
N ASP A 64 -6.97 24.02 -8.63
CA ASP A 64 -5.87 24.96 -8.82
C ASP A 64 -5.21 24.80 -10.20
N ARG A 65 -5.09 25.91 -10.93
CA ARG A 65 -4.43 25.96 -12.24
C ARG A 65 -2.92 25.74 -12.13
N GLY A 66 -2.29 26.12 -11.01
CA GLY A 66 -0.88 25.89 -10.75
C GLY A 66 -0.53 24.40 -10.74
N ALA A 67 -1.29 23.60 -9.99
CA ALA A 67 -1.19 22.14 -10.00
C ALA A 67 -1.40 21.54 -11.41
N VAL A 68 -2.36 22.03 -12.18
CA VAL A 68 -2.60 21.58 -13.56
C VAL A 68 -1.42 21.90 -14.49
N VAL A 69 -0.79 23.06 -14.34
CA VAL A 69 0.41 23.44 -15.10
C VAL A 69 1.57 22.50 -14.75
N LYS A 70 1.81 22.22 -13.45
CA LYS A 70 2.85 21.27 -13.01
C LYS A 70 2.68 19.89 -13.66
N ILE A 71 1.46 19.35 -13.70
CA ILE A 71 1.17 18.07 -14.38
C ILE A 71 1.47 18.17 -15.89
N ARG A 72 1.04 19.26 -16.54
CA ARG A 72 1.25 19.47 -17.98
C ARG A 72 2.74 19.53 -18.33
N ASP A 73 3.53 20.22 -17.50
CA ASP A 73 4.97 20.35 -17.74
C ASP A 73 5.69 19.02 -17.49
N ALA A 74 5.28 18.23 -16.48
CA ALA A 74 5.79 16.88 -16.27
C ALA A 74 5.50 15.95 -17.47
N LEU A 75 4.28 16.01 -18.02
CA LEU A 75 3.91 15.27 -19.23
C LEU A 75 4.77 15.67 -20.44
N ARG A 76 4.96 16.97 -20.67
CA ARG A 76 5.80 17.49 -21.77
C ARG A 76 7.26 17.05 -21.67
N ASN A 77 7.79 17.01 -20.46
CA ASN A 77 9.17 16.62 -20.18
C ASN A 77 9.35 15.10 -19.99
N GLU A 78 8.30 14.32 -20.20
CA GLU A 78 8.29 12.87 -19.95
C GLU A 78 8.85 12.47 -18.57
N ALA A 79 8.49 13.25 -17.54
CA ALA A 79 8.97 13.14 -16.18
C ALA A 79 7.85 12.73 -15.21
N SER A 80 8.23 12.10 -14.10
CA SER A 80 7.30 11.86 -12.99
C SER A 80 7.02 13.16 -12.23
N CYS A 81 5.80 13.33 -11.73
CA CYS A 81 5.51 14.38 -10.76
C CYS A 81 4.46 13.94 -9.74
N GLN A 82 4.56 14.53 -8.55
CA GLN A 82 3.55 14.43 -7.50
C GLN A 82 2.95 15.82 -7.28
N VAL A 83 1.61 15.91 -7.26
CA VAL A 83 0.91 17.16 -6.93
C VAL A 83 -0.30 16.89 -6.06
N GLN A 84 -0.60 17.81 -5.17
CA GLN A 84 -1.93 17.88 -4.55
C GLN A 84 -2.86 18.63 -5.50
N ILE A 85 -4.02 18.06 -5.82
CA ILE A 85 -4.99 18.68 -6.71
C ILE A 85 -6.40 18.40 -6.22
N LEU A 86 -7.26 19.42 -6.23
CA LEU A 86 -8.67 19.24 -5.93
C LEU A 86 -9.37 18.58 -7.12
N ASN A 87 -9.99 17.43 -6.89
CA ASN A 87 -10.76 16.68 -7.89
C ASN A 87 -12.20 16.51 -7.42
N TYR A 88 -13.07 16.10 -8.35
CA TYR A 88 -14.49 15.94 -8.14
C TYR A 88 -14.93 14.56 -8.58
N THR A 89 -15.67 13.87 -7.71
CA THR A 89 -16.37 12.61 -8.03
C THR A 89 -17.49 12.85 -9.05
N LYS A 90 -18.10 11.77 -9.54
CA LYS A 90 -19.20 11.82 -10.52
C LYS A 90 -20.39 12.65 -10.05
N ASP A 91 -20.71 12.60 -8.76
CA ASP A 91 -21.81 13.38 -8.16
C ASP A 91 -21.41 14.83 -7.83
N GLY A 92 -20.17 15.23 -8.12
CA GLY A 92 -19.66 16.58 -7.89
C GLY A 92 -19.08 16.80 -6.50
N THR A 93 -18.91 15.76 -5.68
CA THR A 93 -18.27 15.88 -4.37
C THR A 93 -16.78 16.18 -4.53
N PRO A 94 -16.26 17.29 -3.95
CA PRO A 94 -14.83 17.59 -4.00
C PRO A 94 -14.04 16.65 -3.09
N PHE A 95 -12.85 16.24 -3.53
CA PHE A 95 -11.87 15.53 -2.72
C PHE A 95 -10.45 15.96 -3.09
N TRP A 96 -9.56 16.00 -2.10
CA TRP A 96 -8.15 16.25 -2.34
C TRP A 96 -7.45 14.99 -2.82
N ASN A 97 -6.81 15.08 -3.97
CA ASN A 97 -6.08 14.00 -4.58
C ASN A 97 -4.58 14.31 -4.52
N LEU A 98 -3.82 13.49 -3.81
CA LEU A 98 -2.37 13.42 -3.98
C LEU A 98 -2.10 12.58 -5.23
N PHE A 99 -1.98 13.27 -6.35
CA PHE A 99 -1.83 12.68 -7.67
C PHE A 99 -0.36 12.46 -7.99
N GLN A 100 0.01 11.21 -8.23
CA GLN A 100 1.33 10.80 -8.72
C GLN A 100 1.20 10.32 -10.15
N ILE A 101 1.95 10.93 -11.08
CA ILE A 101 2.06 10.45 -12.46
C ILE A 101 3.49 9.99 -12.74
N SER A 102 3.65 8.88 -13.46
CA SER A 102 4.95 8.32 -13.81
C SER A 102 4.95 7.77 -15.24
N PRO A 103 5.98 8.08 -16.05
CA PRO A 103 6.10 7.58 -17.42
C PRO A 103 6.48 6.10 -17.40
N VAL A 104 5.83 5.30 -18.25
CA VAL A 104 6.23 3.93 -18.54
C VAL A 104 7.03 3.93 -19.82
N ARG A 105 8.26 3.45 -19.75
CA ARG A 105 9.15 3.33 -20.90
C ARG A 105 9.39 1.86 -21.22
N MET A 106 9.46 1.52 -22.50
CA MET A 106 9.57 0.12 -22.95
C MET A 106 10.61 -0.05 -24.05
N GLY A 107 11.10 -1.29 -24.12
CA GLY A 107 12.06 -1.74 -25.12
C GLY A 107 13.47 -1.20 -24.91
N PRO A 108 14.44 -1.70 -25.70
CA PRO A 108 15.87 -1.38 -25.53
C PRO A 108 16.21 0.10 -25.76
N LYS A 109 15.31 0.86 -26.40
CA LYS A 109 15.46 2.30 -26.65
C LYS A 109 14.80 3.18 -25.58
N ASN A 110 14.21 2.59 -24.53
CA ASN A 110 13.57 3.31 -23.42
C ASN A 110 12.50 4.32 -23.88
N VAL A 111 11.71 3.93 -24.88
CA VAL A 111 10.72 4.81 -25.52
C VAL A 111 9.49 4.93 -24.63
N LEU A 112 8.95 6.15 -24.48
CA LEU A 112 7.69 6.38 -23.77
C LEU A 112 6.56 5.57 -24.41
N ALA A 113 5.97 4.67 -23.60
CA ALA A 113 4.91 3.78 -24.01
C ALA A 113 3.56 4.21 -23.43
N HIS A 114 3.51 4.50 -22.13
CA HIS A 114 2.30 4.82 -21.38
C HIS A 114 2.61 5.81 -20.26
N TYR A 115 1.58 6.32 -19.59
CA TYR A 115 1.71 6.89 -18.24
C TYR A 115 0.87 6.11 -17.25
N ILE A 116 1.34 6.04 -16.01
CA ILE A 116 0.56 5.57 -14.86
C ILE A 116 0.24 6.77 -13.98
N GLY A 117 -1.04 6.96 -13.70
CA GLY A 117 -1.52 7.96 -12.75
C GLY A 117 -2.15 7.29 -11.54
N VAL A 118 -1.61 7.52 -10.36
CA VAL A 118 -2.13 7.03 -9.07
C VAL A 118 -2.84 8.16 -8.34
N GLN A 119 -4.04 7.88 -7.85
CA GLN A 119 -4.85 8.84 -7.11
C GLN A 119 -4.95 8.42 -5.65
N THR A 120 -4.47 9.27 -4.74
CA THR A 120 -4.55 9.00 -3.31
C THR A 120 -5.41 10.06 -2.64
N CYS A 121 -6.59 9.67 -2.18
CA CYS A 121 -7.50 10.59 -1.48
C CYS A 121 -6.89 11.02 -0.15
N LEU A 122 -6.72 12.32 0.02
CA LEU A 122 -6.21 12.92 1.24
C LEU A 122 -7.37 13.23 2.21
N PRO A 123 -7.21 12.96 3.51
CA PRO A 123 -8.12 13.45 4.53
C PRO A 123 -8.28 14.98 4.51
N ALA A 124 -9.48 15.47 4.84
CA ALA A 124 -9.83 16.90 4.87
C ALA A 124 -8.86 17.78 5.68
N ARG A 125 -8.21 17.24 6.72
CA ARG A 125 -7.22 17.98 7.52
C ARG A 125 -5.95 18.41 6.77
N PHE A 126 -5.70 17.83 5.59
CA PHE A 126 -4.60 18.25 4.71
C PHE A 126 -5.04 19.26 3.65
N GLU A 127 -6.22 19.88 3.83
CA GLU A 127 -6.68 21.06 3.09
C GLU A 127 -5.67 22.22 3.27
N THR A 128 -4.66 22.26 2.40
CA THR A 128 -3.63 23.30 2.24
C THR A 128 -2.74 23.59 3.46
N SER A 129 -1.56 22.94 3.51
CA SER A 129 -0.41 23.40 4.32
C SER A 129 0.47 24.46 3.63
N GLU A 130 0.08 24.99 2.46
CA GLU A 130 0.77 26.14 1.85
C GLU A 130 0.24 27.47 2.42
N ARG A 131 0.64 27.81 3.64
CA ARG A 131 0.78 29.21 4.07
C ARG A 131 2.15 29.42 4.72
N THR A 132 2.91 30.29 4.07
CA THR A 132 4.07 31.04 4.58
C THR A 132 5.46 30.41 4.40
N THR A 133 5.99 30.51 3.17
CA THR A 133 7.41 30.87 2.99
C THR A 133 7.50 32.18 2.22
N THR A 134 7.48 33.23 3.02
CA THR A 134 7.96 34.61 2.84
C THR A 134 8.52 34.99 1.46
N THR A 135 7.79 35.88 0.79
CA THR A 135 8.32 36.84 -0.18
C THR A 135 9.32 37.77 0.51
N LEU A 136 10.61 37.64 0.20
CA LEU A 136 11.61 38.67 0.44
C LEU A 136 11.63 39.62 -0.76
N ALA A 137 11.08 40.84 -0.61
CA ALA A 137 11.56 42.04 -1.30
C ALA A 137 10.89 43.30 -0.73
N SER A 138 11.74 44.28 -0.39
CA SER A 138 11.49 45.69 -0.03
C SER A 138 10.58 45.94 1.18
N GLY A 139 10.99 46.61 2.25
CA GLY A 139 12.19 47.39 2.51
C GLY A 139 11.79 48.43 3.55
N GLU A 140 12.45 48.41 4.72
CA GLU A 140 12.73 49.53 5.63
C GLU A 140 13.22 48.98 6.98
N SER A 141 14.40 49.45 7.39
CA SER A 141 15.05 49.25 8.70
C SER A 141 14.98 50.58 9.47
N PRO A 142 15.51 50.71 10.72
CA PRO A 142 15.80 49.74 11.78
C PRO A 142 15.31 50.19 13.18
N THR A 143 15.27 49.29 14.17
CA THR A 143 15.92 49.54 15.48
C THR A 143 16.23 48.24 16.23
N SER A 144 17.41 48.25 16.85
CA SER A 144 18.10 47.29 17.73
C SER A 144 17.23 46.43 18.65
N VAL A 145 17.60 45.17 18.94
CA VAL A 145 18.44 44.73 20.08
C VAL A 145 18.99 43.29 19.88
N ASP A 146 20.25 43.10 20.28
CA ASP A 146 20.99 41.90 20.72
C ASP A 146 21.16 40.62 19.88
N LYS A 147 22.43 40.41 19.51
CA LYS A 147 23.07 39.14 19.16
C LYS A 147 23.38 38.35 20.43
N SER A 148 22.79 37.18 20.62
CA SER A 148 23.49 36.04 21.23
C SER A 148 22.85 34.71 20.86
N CYS A 149 23.70 33.68 20.71
CA CYS A 149 23.38 32.26 20.54
C CYS A 149 22.89 31.79 19.16
N ALA A 150 23.86 31.52 18.28
CA ALA A 150 23.71 30.56 17.19
C ALA A 150 23.52 29.15 17.78
N GLY A 151 22.27 28.75 17.95
CA GLY A 151 21.87 27.36 18.14
C GLY A 151 20.98 26.96 16.98
N SER A 152 21.45 26.03 16.15
CA SER A 152 20.68 25.38 15.10
C SER A 152 19.40 24.79 15.69
N VAL A 153 18.27 25.48 15.50
CA VAL A 153 16.95 24.94 15.82
C VAL A 153 16.63 23.88 14.77
N HIS A 154 16.93 22.63 15.07
CA HIS A 154 16.24 21.51 14.43
C HIS A 154 14.77 21.62 14.83
N VAL A 155 13.96 22.26 13.99
CA VAL A 155 12.50 22.19 14.09
C VAL A 155 12.14 20.74 13.74
N ALA A 156 11.76 19.95 14.75
CA ALA A 156 11.19 18.64 14.52
C ALA A 156 9.96 18.80 13.61
N PRO A 157 9.79 17.99 12.56
CA PRO A 157 8.60 18.07 11.71
C PRO A 157 7.36 17.86 12.57
N ASN A 158 6.34 18.69 12.38
CA ASN A 158 5.07 18.55 13.08
C ASN A 158 4.43 17.19 12.71
N ASP A 159 3.62 16.61 13.60
CA ASP A 159 2.97 15.31 13.36
C ASP A 159 2.17 15.26 12.04
N ASP A 160 1.62 16.40 11.60
CA ASP A 160 0.94 16.54 10.31
C ASP A 160 1.89 16.47 9.10
N ASP A 161 3.11 16.99 9.22
CA ASP A 161 4.14 16.89 8.17
C ASP A 161 4.63 15.45 8.01
N ILE A 162 4.72 14.72 9.13
CA ILE A 162 5.07 13.30 9.14
C ILE A 162 3.95 12.49 8.46
N ALA A 163 2.70 12.72 8.84
CA ALA A 163 1.54 12.05 8.27
C ALA A 163 1.40 12.35 6.76
N PHE A 164 1.65 13.58 6.31
CA PHE A 164 1.60 13.91 4.89
C PHE A 164 2.69 13.19 4.07
N LYS A 165 3.93 13.12 4.59
CA LYS A 165 5.04 12.37 3.97
C LYS A 165 4.74 10.87 3.84
N GLU A 166 3.91 10.31 4.70
CA GLU A 166 3.44 8.92 4.56
C GLU A 166 2.53 8.74 3.34
N TYR A 167 1.61 9.67 3.09
CA TYR A 167 0.79 9.66 1.87
C TYR A 167 1.63 9.87 0.61
N GLU A 168 2.63 10.76 0.64
CA GLU A 168 3.58 10.93 -0.48
C GLU A 168 4.35 9.64 -0.79
N SER A 169 4.83 8.96 0.27
CA SER A 169 5.57 7.71 0.14
C SER A 169 4.68 6.58 -0.38
N LEU A 170 3.44 6.48 0.11
CA LEU A 170 2.46 5.50 -0.34
C LEU A 170 2.10 5.70 -1.82
N ALA A 171 1.84 6.94 -2.23
CA ALA A 171 1.52 7.26 -3.62
C ALA A 171 2.68 6.92 -4.57
N LYS A 172 3.95 7.13 -4.16
CA LYS A 172 5.13 6.73 -4.93
C LYS A 172 5.26 5.22 -5.04
N LEU A 173 5.15 4.49 -3.92
CA LEU A 173 5.27 3.04 -3.90
C LEU A 173 4.17 2.36 -4.74
N SER A 174 2.93 2.87 -4.65
CA SER A 174 1.82 2.42 -5.49
C SER A 174 2.10 2.64 -6.98
N ALA A 175 2.71 3.79 -7.34
CA ALA A 175 3.08 4.06 -8.72
C ALA A 175 4.19 3.13 -9.22
N GLU A 176 5.20 2.85 -8.39
CA GLU A 176 6.27 1.88 -8.70
C GLU A 176 5.72 0.47 -8.91
N LEU A 177 4.83 0.02 -8.03
CA LEU A 177 4.21 -1.30 -8.14
C LEU A 177 3.32 -1.41 -9.38
N ALA A 178 2.49 -0.40 -9.66
CA ALA A 178 1.70 -0.36 -10.89
C ALA A 178 2.60 -0.35 -12.14
N LEU A 179 3.74 0.35 -12.09
CA LEU A 179 4.72 0.39 -13.17
C LEU A 179 5.35 -0.97 -13.45
N GLU A 180 5.79 -1.65 -12.39
CA GLU A 180 6.36 -3.00 -12.49
C GLU A 180 5.34 -3.99 -13.09
N LYS A 181 4.10 -3.99 -12.57
CA LYS A 181 3.05 -4.89 -13.04
C LYS A 181 2.61 -4.58 -14.46
N TRP A 182 2.47 -3.31 -14.81
CA TRP A 182 2.12 -2.90 -16.18
C TRP A 182 3.26 -3.20 -17.17
N GLY A 183 4.51 -3.01 -16.75
CA GLY A 183 5.69 -3.39 -17.54
C GLY A 183 5.70 -4.88 -17.83
N SER A 184 5.56 -5.71 -16.79
CA SER A 184 5.47 -7.17 -16.91
C SER A 184 4.31 -7.61 -17.81
N PHE A 185 3.16 -6.94 -17.69
CA PHE A 185 2.01 -7.15 -18.57
C PHE A 185 2.38 -6.89 -20.03
N CYS A 186 2.97 -5.74 -20.35
CA CYS A 186 3.32 -5.41 -21.73
C CYS A 186 4.45 -6.28 -22.31
N GLU A 187 5.41 -6.72 -21.50
CA GLU A 187 6.42 -7.70 -21.92
C GLU A 187 5.77 -9.05 -22.26
N SER A 188 4.77 -9.48 -21.48
CA SER A 188 4.00 -10.70 -21.76
C SER A 188 3.19 -10.62 -23.07
N LEU A 189 2.87 -9.42 -23.54
CA LEU A 189 2.22 -9.18 -24.83
C LEU A 189 3.19 -9.18 -26.03
N GLN A 190 4.51 -9.07 -25.78
CA GLN A 190 5.55 -8.94 -26.80
C GLN A 190 6.42 -10.21 -26.97
N ILE A 191 5.85 -11.42 -26.82
CA ILE A 191 6.59 -12.69 -27.01
C ILE A 191 6.95 -12.91 -28.49
N PRO A 192 8.24 -13.08 -28.86
CA PRO A 192 8.65 -13.77 -30.07
C PRO A 192 8.76 -15.29 -29.84
N GLU A 193 8.24 -16.04 -30.81
CA GLU A 193 7.90 -17.47 -30.97
C GLU A 193 8.91 -18.57 -30.55
N ALA A 194 10.05 -18.29 -29.91
CA ALA A 194 11.17 -19.25 -29.89
C ALA A 194 11.32 -20.15 -28.63
N ALA A 195 10.53 -19.98 -27.56
CA ALA A 195 10.78 -20.67 -26.28
C ALA A 195 9.74 -21.75 -25.89
N GLN A 196 8.87 -22.17 -26.80
CA GLN A 196 8.08 -23.39 -26.64
C GLN A 196 8.92 -24.60 -27.10
N ARG A 197 9.67 -25.24 -26.19
CA ARG A 197 10.01 -26.69 -26.23
C ARG A 197 10.89 -27.07 -25.03
N SER A 198 10.28 -27.60 -23.98
CA SER A 198 10.53 -28.98 -23.52
C SER A 198 9.58 -29.32 -22.37
N ALA A 199 9.02 -30.52 -22.44
CA ALA A 199 7.95 -31.01 -21.60
C ALA A 199 8.46 -31.65 -20.29
N GLY A 200 7.67 -31.54 -19.22
CA GLY A 200 7.78 -32.32 -17.97
C GLY A 200 7.02 -31.65 -16.80
N PRO A 201 6.42 -32.42 -15.86
CA PRO A 201 4.99 -32.33 -15.60
C PRO A 201 4.56 -31.62 -14.30
N GLN A 202 3.38 -30.98 -14.40
CA GLN A 202 2.30 -30.79 -13.43
C GLN A 202 2.56 -30.22 -12.02
N ALA A 203 1.56 -29.43 -11.60
CA ALA A 203 1.26 -28.92 -10.25
C ALA A 203 2.02 -27.67 -9.77
N ALA A 204 1.61 -26.51 -10.29
CA ALA A 204 1.64 -25.26 -9.55
C ALA A 204 0.50 -24.36 -10.05
N GLY A 205 -0.73 -24.70 -9.66
CA GLY A 205 -1.82 -23.72 -9.67
C GLY A 205 -1.41 -22.60 -8.71
N SER A 206 -1.04 -21.45 -9.29
CA SER A 206 -0.35 -20.36 -8.62
C SER A 206 -1.17 -19.80 -7.45
N LEU A 207 -0.60 -19.88 -6.25
CA LEU A 207 -1.08 -19.35 -4.95
C LEU A 207 -1.37 -17.83 -4.92
N VAL A 208 -1.27 -17.14 -6.06
CA VAL A 208 -1.51 -15.70 -6.22
C VAL A 208 -3.00 -15.38 -6.30
N ASP A 209 -3.85 -16.34 -6.64
CA ASP A 209 -5.32 -16.16 -6.75
C ASP A 209 -6.02 -16.02 -5.37
N SER A 210 -5.30 -16.21 -4.25
CA SER A 210 -5.87 -16.19 -2.89
C SER A 210 -5.59 -14.90 -2.08
N VAL A 211 -5.01 -13.88 -2.70
CA VAL A 211 -4.50 -12.68 -2.01
C VAL A 211 -5.46 -11.48 -2.08
N SER A 212 -6.49 -11.53 -2.93
CA SER A 212 -7.30 -10.38 -3.36
C SER A 212 -8.63 -10.17 -2.61
N GLN A 213 -8.66 -10.30 -1.26
CA GLN A 213 -9.95 -10.32 -0.52
C GLN A 213 -10.17 -9.27 0.59
N LEU A 214 -9.33 -8.26 0.77
CA LEU A 214 -9.58 -7.24 1.83
C LEU A 214 -10.26 -5.98 1.26
N PRO A 215 -11.49 -5.63 1.71
CA PRO A 215 -12.17 -4.41 1.28
C PRO A 215 -11.36 -3.14 1.54
N GLY A 216 -11.41 -2.13 0.67
CA GLY A 216 -10.63 -0.89 0.81
C GLY A 216 -10.83 -0.14 2.13
N ALA A 217 -12.04 -0.17 2.69
CA ALA A 217 -12.31 0.43 3.99
C ALA A 217 -11.76 -0.40 5.17
N LEU A 218 -11.51 -1.71 4.99
CA LEU A 218 -10.74 -2.52 5.93
C LEU A 218 -9.29 -2.06 5.95
N LEU A 219 -8.68 -1.93 4.77
CA LEU A 219 -7.30 -1.49 4.61
C LEU A 219 -7.06 -0.10 5.22
N THR A 220 -8.00 0.82 4.99
CA THR A 220 -7.96 2.17 5.59
C THR A 220 -7.99 2.14 7.12
N SER A 221 -8.73 1.19 7.70
CA SER A 221 -8.83 1.04 9.15
C SER A 221 -7.58 0.38 9.74
N LEU A 222 -7.02 -0.60 9.03
CA LEU A 222 -5.79 -1.29 9.41
C LEU A 222 -4.55 -0.38 9.31
N ALA A 223 -4.53 0.54 8.35
CA ALA A 223 -3.44 1.50 8.17
C ALA A 223 -3.27 2.47 9.35
N ARG A 224 -4.30 2.64 10.19
CA ARG A 224 -4.25 3.48 11.40
C ARG A 224 -3.60 2.77 12.60
N ILE A 225 -3.30 1.49 12.46
CA ILE A 225 -2.68 0.68 13.51
C ILE A 225 -1.17 0.82 13.37
N HIS A 226 -0.54 1.49 14.33
CA HIS A 226 0.91 1.76 14.31
C HIS A 226 1.76 0.56 14.79
N GLN A 227 1.14 -0.51 15.28
CA GLN A 227 1.83 -1.73 15.66
C GLN A 227 2.24 -2.57 14.43
N SER A 228 3.29 -3.37 14.59
CA SER A 228 3.67 -4.39 13.60
C SER A 228 2.63 -5.50 13.62
N ILE A 229 1.79 -5.55 12.58
CA ILE A 229 0.69 -6.50 12.45
C ILE A 229 0.72 -7.19 11.10
N VAL A 230 0.28 -8.44 11.10
CA VAL A 230 -0.07 -9.21 9.90
C VAL A 230 -1.48 -9.76 10.03
N LEU A 231 -2.21 -9.80 8.92
CA LEU A 231 -3.41 -10.62 8.79
C LEU A 231 -3.12 -11.78 7.88
N VAL A 232 -3.51 -12.97 8.31
CA VAL A 232 -3.45 -14.19 7.51
C VAL A 232 -4.87 -14.71 7.26
N ASP A 233 -5.11 -15.21 6.05
CA ASP A 233 -6.38 -15.82 5.68
C ASP A 233 -6.52 -17.20 6.33
N ALA A 234 -7.48 -17.33 7.25
CA ALA A 234 -7.73 -18.57 7.97
C ALA A 234 -8.58 -19.57 7.17
N THR A 235 -9.14 -19.14 6.03
CA THR A 235 -9.96 -19.99 5.15
C THR A 235 -9.12 -20.79 4.17
N ASN A 236 -7.83 -20.45 4.02
CA ASN A 236 -6.88 -21.11 3.15
C ASN A 236 -5.92 -22.00 3.96
N SER A 237 -5.59 -23.19 3.43
CA SER A 237 -4.90 -24.26 4.14
C SER A 237 -3.47 -23.92 4.60
N ASP A 238 -2.80 -22.95 3.96
CA ASP A 238 -1.43 -22.54 4.36
C ASP A 238 -1.39 -21.22 5.15
N TYR A 239 -2.54 -20.65 5.52
CA TYR A 239 -2.62 -19.38 6.25
C TYR A 239 -1.77 -18.26 5.59
N PRO A 240 -1.99 -17.94 4.31
CA PRO A 240 -1.21 -16.94 3.61
C PRO A 240 -1.44 -15.55 4.19
N ILE A 241 -0.39 -14.73 4.26
CA ILE A 241 -0.49 -13.32 4.62
C ILE A 241 -1.28 -12.58 3.54
N VAL A 242 -2.33 -11.90 3.95
CA VAL A 242 -3.17 -11.02 3.10
C VAL A 242 -2.97 -9.54 3.41
N TYR A 243 -2.38 -9.22 4.57
CA TYR A 243 -1.97 -7.86 4.91
C TYR A 243 -0.75 -7.89 5.83
N ALA A 244 0.17 -6.96 5.60
CA ALA A 244 1.33 -6.72 6.43
C ALA A 244 1.49 -5.21 6.64
N SER A 245 1.58 -4.76 7.89
CA SER A 245 1.74 -3.34 8.19
C SER A 245 3.16 -2.85 7.87
N LYS A 246 3.33 -1.54 7.64
CA LYS A 246 4.65 -0.95 7.41
C LYS A 246 5.65 -1.25 8.55
N PRO A 247 5.29 -1.14 9.85
CA PRO A 247 6.19 -1.55 10.93
C PRO A 247 6.65 -3.01 10.83
N PHE A 248 5.80 -3.93 10.36
CA PHE A 248 6.20 -5.31 10.11
C PHE A 248 7.25 -5.41 8.98
N LEU A 249 7.02 -4.72 7.87
CA LEU A 249 7.94 -4.71 6.72
C LEU A 249 9.30 -4.10 7.12
N SER A 250 9.28 -2.97 7.82
CA SER A 250 10.50 -2.32 8.31
C SER A 250 11.26 -3.18 9.33
N MET A 251 10.56 -3.79 10.28
CA MET A 251 11.19 -4.63 11.31
C MET A 251 11.81 -5.90 10.72
N THR A 252 11.19 -6.49 9.71
CA THR A 252 11.65 -7.77 9.13
C THR A 252 12.59 -7.59 7.93
N GLY A 253 12.61 -6.40 7.32
CA GLY A 253 13.40 -6.09 6.13
C GLY A 253 12.84 -6.67 4.82
N TYR A 254 11.67 -7.30 4.86
CA TYR A 254 11.00 -7.80 3.66
C TYR A 254 10.06 -6.74 3.08
N SER A 255 9.94 -6.70 1.76
CA SER A 255 8.97 -5.86 1.07
C SER A 255 7.60 -6.53 1.02
N TRP A 256 6.54 -5.74 0.80
CA TRP A 256 5.17 -6.26 0.73
C TRP A 256 4.97 -7.37 -0.31
N PRO A 257 5.49 -7.25 -1.56
CA PRO A 257 5.34 -8.30 -2.57
C PRO A 257 6.04 -9.61 -2.18
N GLU A 258 7.05 -9.54 -1.33
CA GLU A 258 7.81 -10.71 -0.89
C GLU A 258 7.13 -11.47 0.26
N VAL A 259 6.17 -10.88 0.96
CA VAL A 259 5.54 -11.49 2.15
C VAL A 259 4.10 -11.91 1.87
N VAL A 260 3.40 -11.19 1.02
CA VAL A 260 2.00 -11.47 0.73
C VAL A 260 1.84 -12.79 -0.04
N GLY A 261 0.81 -13.55 0.31
CA GLY A 261 0.57 -14.90 -0.21
C GLY A 261 1.41 -16.00 0.46
N ARG A 262 2.36 -15.65 1.33
CA ARG A 262 3.20 -16.63 2.04
C ARG A 262 2.71 -16.81 3.47
N ASN A 263 2.95 -17.99 4.03
CA ASN A 263 2.86 -18.19 5.46
C ASN A 263 4.02 -17.48 6.20
N CYS A 264 3.76 -16.89 7.37
CA CYS A 264 4.76 -16.17 8.18
C CYS A 264 5.99 -17.00 8.61
N ARG A 265 5.97 -18.34 8.46
CA ARG A 265 7.08 -19.23 8.83
C ARG A 265 8.42 -18.89 8.16
N PHE A 266 8.43 -18.07 7.09
CA PHE A 266 9.69 -17.62 6.49
C PHE A 266 10.56 -16.77 7.42
N LEU A 267 10.01 -16.26 8.53
CA LEU A 267 10.76 -15.57 9.58
C LEU A 267 11.47 -16.54 10.54
N GLN A 268 11.22 -17.85 10.45
CA GLN A 268 11.87 -18.86 11.28
C GLN A 268 13.21 -19.27 10.66
N GLY A 269 14.16 -19.67 11.51
CA GLY A 269 15.48 -20.12 11.07
C GLY A 269 16.05 -21.23 11.96
N PRO A 270 17.34 -21.57 11.79
CA PRO A 270 17.94 -22.78 12.38
C PRO A 270 17.86 -22.86 13.91
N GLU A 271 17.85 -21.71 14.60
CA GLU A 271 17.79 -21.64 16.08
C GLU A 271 16.38 -21.30 16.59
N THR A 272 15.38 -21.21 15.72
CA THR A 272 14.00 -21.05 16.17
C THR A 272 13.57 -22.32 16.91
N ASN A 273 13.18 -22.17 18.18
CA ASN A 273 12.77 -23.28 19.02
C ASN A 273 11.50 -23.96 18.48
N ALA A 274 11.54 -25.28 18.34
CA ALA A 274 10.42 -26.09 17.85
C ALA A 274 9.23 -26.08 18.82
N ASP A 275 9.46 -25.98 20.13
CA ASP A 275 8.38 -25.94 21.13
C ASP A 275 7.55 -24.66 21.01
N ASP A 276 8.19 -23.52 20.74
CA ASP A 276 7.51 -22.24 20.50
C ASP A 276 6.63 -22.32 19.25
N VAL A 277 7.13 -22.94 18.18
CA VAL A 277 6.37 -23.16 16.94
C VAL A 277 5.20 -24.11 17.19
N GLN A 278 5.40 -25.17 17.97
CA GLN A 278 4.35 -26.12 18.31
C GLN A 278 3.26 -25.46 19.17
N GLN A 279 3.63 -24.59 20.11
CA GLN A 279 2.67 -23.84 20.92
C GLN A 279 1.76 -22.94 20.06
N ILE A 280 2.32 -22.28 19.04
CA ILE A 280 1.55 -21.48 18.06
C ILE A 280 0.60 -22.39 17.27
N ARG A 281 1.11 -23.54 16.79
CA ARG A 281 0.33 -24.51 16.01
C ARG A 281 -0.86 -25.04 16.82
N ASP A 282 -0.64 -25.45 18.06
CA ASP A 282 -1.68 -25.94 18.97
C ASP A 282 -2.72 -24.85 19.27
N ALA A 283 -2.30 -23.58 19.30
CA ALA A 283 -3.21 -22.46 19.51
C ALA A 283 -4.11 -22.22 18.29
N ILE A 284 -3.53 -22.25 17.09
CA ILE A 284 -4.28 -22.12 15.84
C ILE A 284 -5.26 -23.29 15.70
N GLN A 285 -4.82 -24.54 15.89
CA GLN A 285 -5.68 -25.74 15.85
C GLN A 285 -6.81 -25.68 16.89
N GLY A 286 -6.51 -25.21 18.10
CA GLY A 286 -7.49 -25.00 19.16
C GLY A 286 -8.37 -23.74 18.99
N SER A 287 -8.25 -23.01 17.88
CA SER A 287 -9.00 -21.75 17.63
C SER A 287 -8.88 -20.72 18.76
N ARG A 288 -7.71 -20.70 19.43
CA ARG A 288 -7.42 -19.90 20.62
C ARG A 288 -6.29 -18.91 20.35
N SER A 289 -6.24 -17.83 21.13
CA SER A 289 -5.11 -16.90 21.10
C SER A 289 -3.89 -17.49 21.82
N CYS A 290 -2.69 -17.08 21.42
CA CYS A 290 -1.47 -17.36 22.17
C CYS A 290 -0.50 -16.17 22.10
N SER A 291 0.36 -16.07 23.09
CA SER A 291 1.54 -15.20 23.06
C SER A 291 2.78 -16.05 23.27
N VAL A 292 3.76 -15.91 22.39
CA VAL A 292 5.00 -16.69 22.41
C VAL A 292 6.16 -15.76 22.11
N GLN A 293 7.25 -15.88 22.86
CA GLN A 293 8.50 -15.20 22.54
C GLN A 293 9.32 -16.14 21.64
N ILE A 294 9.41 -15.84 20.36
CA ILE A 294 10.02 -16.71 19.35
C ILE A 294 11.22 -16.03 18.70
N LEU A 295 12.29 -16.77 18.47
CA LEU A 295 13.45 -16.28 17.73
C LEU A 295 13.11 -16.23 16.23
N ASN A 296 13.20 -15.04 15.63
CA ASN A 296 12.97 -14.80 14.21
C ASN A 296 14.20 -14.22 13.52
N TYR A 297 14.19 -14.27 12.19
CA TYR A 297 15.26 -13.83 11.31
C TYR A 297 14.71 -12.81 10.30
N ARG A 298 15.44 -11.72 10.12
CA ARG A 298 15.17 -10.71 9.09
C ARG A 298 15.65 -11.21 7.73
N LYS A 299 15.30 -10.47 6.67
CA LYS A 299 15.73 -10.74 5.30
C LYS A 299 17.25 -10.82 5.13
N ASP A 300 17.99 -10.01 5.89
CA ASP A 300 19.47 -10.00 5.89
C ASP A 300 20.08 -11.12 6.75
N GLY A 301 19.27 -11.97 7.37
CA GLY A 301 19.69 -13.06 8.25
C GLY A 301 19.94 -12.63 9.70
N THR A 302 19.78 -11.35 10.05
CA THR A 302 19.93 -10.91 11.44
C THR A 302 18.81 -11.46 12.32
N LYS A 303 19.19 -11.89 13.53
CA LYS A 303 18.26 -12.46 14.51
C LYS A 303 17.54 -11.37 15.29
N PHE A 304 16.32 -11.65 15.72
CA PHE A 304 15.63 -10.88 16.74
C PHE A 304 14.62 -11.72 17.52
N TRP A 305 14.43 -11.35 18.77
CA TRP A 305 13.38 -11.95 19.60
C TRP A 305 12.07 -11.24 19.34
N ASN A 306 11.12 -11.98 18.81
CA ASN A 306 9.78 -11.51 18.51
C ASN A 306 8.84 -11.99 19.63
N LEU A 307 8.31 -11.06 20.41
CA LEU A 307 7.12 -11.34 21.18
C LEU A 307 5.92 -11.34 20.22
N LEU A 308 5.50 -12.54 19.83
CA LEU A 308 4.41 -12.74 18.88
C LEU A 308 3.11 -13.01 19.66
N HIS A 309 2.07 -12.21 19.39
CA HIS A 309 0.71 -12.53 19.78
C HIS A 309 -0.12 -12.92 18.55
N VAL A 310 -0.68 -14.13 18.57
CA VAL A 310 -1.57 -14.65 17.52
C VAL A 310 -2.98 -14.70 18.08
N SER A 311 -3.95 -14.14 17.34
CA SER A 311 -5.33 -14.07 17.79
C SER A 311 -6.32 -14.30 16.65
N PRO A 312 -7.33 -15.18 16.82
CA PRO A 312 -8.37 -15.35 15.82
C PRO A 312 -9.22 -14.08 15.73
N VAL A 313 -9.57 -13.72 14.49
CA VAL A 313 -10.48 -12.63 14.14
C VAL A 313 -11.73 -13.25 13.53
N ARG A 314 -12.81 -13.19 14.32
CA ARG A 314 -14.10 -13.81 13.96
C ARG A 314 -15.00 -12.81 13.24
N SER A 315 -15.69 -13.31 12.21
CA SER A 315 -16.81 -12.64 11.56
C SER A 315 -18.04 -12.60 12.50
N PHE A 316 -19.08 -11.89 12.08
CA PHE A 316 -20.36 -11.82 12.79
C PHE A 316 -21.05 -13.19 12.91
N ASP A 317 -20.83 -14.09 11.96
CA ASP A 317 -21.34 -15.48 11.99
C ASP A 317 -20.57 -16.40 12.97
N GLY A 318 -19.54 -15.87 13.65
CA GLY A 318 -18.72 -16.59 14.60
C GLY A 318 -17.57 -17.40 13.98
N LYS A 319 -17.47 -17.48 12.64
CA LYS A 319 -16.36 -18.17 11.95
C LYS A 319 -15.08 -17.33 11.96
N ILE A 320 -13.94 -18.01 11.94
CA ILE A 320 -12.63 -17.37 11.88
C ILE A 320 -12.29 -17.19 10.40
N HIS A 321 -12.29 -15.94 9.93
CA HIS A 321 -11.86 -15.60 8.57
C HIS A 321 -10.37 -15.23 8.53
N PHE A 322 -9.86 -14.65 9.62
CA PHE A 322 -8.46 -14.25 9.71
C PHE A 322 -7.86 -14.64 11.05
N TYR A 323 -6.54 -14.85 11.06
CA TYR A 323 -5.75 -14.65 12.26
C TYR A 323 -5.00 -13.32 12.15
N CYS A 324 -4.89 -12.62 13.28
CA CYS A 324 -4.05 -11.45 13.42
C CYS A 324 -2.80 -11.85 14.21
N GLY A 325 -1.62 -11.62 13.61
CA GLY A 325 -0.35 -11.65 14.29
C GLY A 325 0.07 -10.23 14.66
N VAL A 326 0.37 -9.98 15.93
CA VAL A 326 1.03 -8.75 16.39
C VAL A 326 2.45 -9.13 16.81
N LEU A 327 3.43 -8.46 16.22
CA LEU A 327 4.84 -8.74 16.43
C LEU A 327 5.48 -7.57 17.14
N MET A 328 6.39 -7.85 18.06
CA MET A 328 7.16 -6.84 18.78
C MET A 328 8.57 -7.36 19.00
N GLU A 329 9.57 -6.61 18.56
CA GLU A 329 10.95 -6.91 18.92
C GLU A 329 11.16 -6.61 20.41
N VAL A 330 11.68 -7.61 21.13
CA VAL A 330 11.99 -7.52 22.56
C VAL A 330 13.44 -7.95 22.81
N PRO A 331 14.07 -7.51 23.92
CA PRO A 331 15.36 -8.06 24.34
C PRO A 331 15.27 -9.57 24.63
N ALA A 332 16.38 -10.30 24.44
CA ALA A 332 16.44 -11.75 24.68
C ALA A 332 15.98 -12.17 26.09
N ASN A 333 16.28 -11.35 27.09
CA ASN A 333 15.98 -11.63 28.50
C ASN A 333 14.63 -11.02 28.94
N ALA A 334 13.82 -10.51 28.01
CA ALA A 334 12.53 -9.94 28.35
C ALA A 334 11.59 -11.03 28.90
N HIS A 335 10.92 -10.75 30.01
CA HIS A 335 9.87 -11.66 30.48
C HIS A 335 8.71 -11.65 29.48
N PRO A 336 8.17 -12.84 29.11
CA PRO A 336 7.34 -13.01 27.92
C PRO A 336 6.05 -12.20 27.86
N PHE A 337 5.64 -11.47 28.90
CA PHE A 337 4.47 -10.60 28.86
C PHE A 337 4.49 -9.62 30.04
N THR A 338 5.06 -8.42 29.87
CA THR A 338 4.82 -7.32 30.81
C THR A 338 3.43 -6.73 30.56
N GLN A 339 2.83 -6.12 31.59
CA GLN A 339 1.48 -5.53 31.50
C GLN A 339 1.36 -4.51 30.35
N THR A 340 2.46 -3.80 30.04
CA THR A 340 2.56 -2.84 28.94
C THR A 340 2.51 -3.52 27.57
N ASN A 341 3.32 -4.56 27.36
CA ASN A 341 3.37 -5.28 26.07
C ASN A 341 2.03 -5.98 25.79
N ALA A 342 1.43 -6.55 26.83
CA ALA A 342 0.10 -7.14 26.79
C ALA A 342 -0.96 -6.14 26.32
N SER A 343 -0.96 -4.94 26.89
CA SER A 343 -1.93 -3.89 26.58
C SER A 343 -1.79 -3.41 25.13
N GLN A 344 -0.55 -3.27 24.63
CA GLN A 344 -0.29 -2.88 23.25
C GLN A 344 -0.75 -3.94 22.24
N HIS A 345 -0.47 -5.22 22.51
CA HIS A 345 -0.91 -6.32 21.63
C HIS A 345 -2.43 -6.47 21.61
N LEU A 346 -3.08 -6.44 22.78
CA LEU A 346 -4.53 -6.57 22.89
C LEU A 346 -5.24 -5.35 22.26
N GLY A 347 -4.67 -4.14 22.38
CA GLY A 347 -5.18 -2.94 21.74
C GLY A 347 -5.17 -3.04 20.21
N ALA A 348 -4.06 -3.48 19.61
CA ALA A 348 -3.95 -3.70 18.17
C ALA A 348 -4.94 -4.76 17.67
N VAL A 349 -5.04 -5.90 18.36
CA VAL A 349 -6.04 -6.95 18.04
C VAL A 349 -7.47 -6.42 18.15
N GLY A 350 -7.76 -5.60 19.17
CA GLY A 350 -9.05 -4.95 19.34
C GLY A 350 -9.41 -4.07 18.15
N ALA A 351 -8.49 -3.21 17.71
CA ALA A 351 -8.66 -2.35 16.55
C ALA A 351 -8.89 -3.16 15.26
N VAL A 352 -8.12 -4.23 15.04
CA VAL A 352 -8.29 -5.15 13.91
C VAL A 352 -9.68 -5.80 13.92
N ARG A 353 -10.14 -6.31 15.08
CA ARG A 353 -11.46 -6.94 15.21
C ARG A 353 -12.59 -5.96 14.91
N ILE A 354 -12.48 -4.72 15.39
CA ILE A 354 -13.45 -3.65 15.10
C ILE A 354 -13.44 -3.35 13.61
N ALA A 355 -12.27 -3.20 13.01
CA ALA A 355 -12.12 -2.94 11.57
C ALA A 355 -12.81 -4.04 10.74
N VAL A 356 -12.50 -5.31 10.99
CA VAL A 356 -13.10 -6.45 10.25
C VAL A 356 -14.63 -6.50 10.44
N ARG A 357 -15.13 -6.33 11.66
CA ARG A 357 -16.58 -6.37 11.93
C ARG A 357 -17.32 -5.21 11.27
N SER A 358 -16.74 -4.00 11.29
CA SER A 358 -17.37 -2.79 10.72
C SER A 358 -17.57 -2.86 9.21
N GLN A 359 -16.79 -3.70 8.51
CA GLN A 359 -16.94 -3.92 7.07
C GLN A 359 -18.10 -4.85 6.75
N GLN A 360 -18.37 -5.83 7.61
CA GLN A 360 -19.39 -6.85 7.38
C GLN A 360 -20.80 -6.37 7.75
N CYS A 361 -20.92 -5.37 8.62
CA CYS A 361 -22.22 -4.72 8.92
C CYS A 361 -22.77 -3.83 7.80
N LYS A 362 -21.96 -3.45 6.80
CA LYS A 362 -22.39 -2.56 5.70
C LYS A 362 -22.97 -3.33 4.50
N SER A 363 -22.97 -4.65 4.55
CA SER A 363 -23.38 -5.55 3.47
C SER A 363 -24.72 -6.25 3.75
N SER A 364 -25.46 -5.82 4.78
CA SER A 364 -26.74 -6.38 5.21
C SER A 364 -27.90 -5.42 4.96
#